data_AF-A0A0A7CLU4-F1
#
_entry.id   AF-A0A0A7CLU4-F1
#
_cell.length_a   1.000
_cell.length_b   1.000
_cell.length_c   1.000
_cell.angle_alpha   90.00
_cell.angle_beta   90.00
_cell.angle_gamma   90.00
#
_symmetry.space_group_name_H-M   'P 1'
#
loop_
_entity.id
_entity.type
_entity.pdbx_description
1 polymer ?
#
loop_
_entity_poly.entity_id
_entity_poly.type
_entity_poly.pdbx_seq_one_letter_code
_entity_poly.pdbx_strand_id
1 'polypeptide(L)'
;MRLLLKFALMFAALLVVHGLKEKAKAYVHECFEDLVPETGLTEAQLLKLGFVKKNKHSSTSFQVTPRKHAPQFRDVKAVVNEKFTTISLDDYKGKWLVLFFYPFDFTFVCPTEIVSFSDSIKDFRAVNAEVLAISTDSHHTHLAWIKTPRDKGGLGKMNIPILADISKRISADYGVLVNDEDDEMFGAALRGLFIIDPKGIIRSIQINDDQVGRSVDETLRILKAFSYADSHPGEVCPANWTPGSRTIKADQEAKYAFFEATYGHDKEL
;
A
#
# COMPACT_ATOMS: atom_id res chain seq x y z
N MET A 1 1.16 -35.26 -31.20
CA MET A 1 0.52 -34.11 -30.50
C MET A 1 -0.92 -33.83 -30.96
N ARG A 2 -1.23 -33.62 -32.25
CA ARG A 2 -2.61 -33.40 -32.74
C ARG A 2 -3.66 -34.46 -32.38
N LEU A 3 -3.24 -35.70 -32.10
CA LEU A 3 -4.14 -36.79 -31.72
C LEU A 3 -4.62 -36.66 -30.26
N LEU A 4 -3.74 -36.29 -29.34
CA LEU A 4 -4.03 -36.12 -27.91
C LEU A 4 -5.03 -34.98 -27.67
N LEU A 5 -4.94 -33.90 -28.44
CA LEU A 5 -5.86 -32.76 -28.35
C LEU A 5 -7.29 -33.12 -28.80
N LYS A 6 -7.42 -33.95 -29.84
CA LYS A 6 -8.74 -34.48 -30.28
C LYS A 6 -9.37 -35.35 -29.20
N PHE A 7 -8.58 -36.15 -28.49
CA PHE A 7 -9.07 -36.95 -27.36
C PHE A 7 -9.51 -36.07 -26.18
N ALA A 8 -8.76 -35.02 -25.84
CA ALA A 8 -9.12 -34.11 -24.77
C ALA A 8 -10.43 -33.34 -25.06
N LEU A 9 -10.60 -32.84 -26.28
CA LEU A 9 -11.83 -32.16 -26.69
C LEU A 9 -13.03 -33.11 -26.82
N MET A 10 -12.83 -34.33 -27.33
CA MET A 10 -13.87 -35.36 -27.34
C MET A 10 -14.29 -35.73 -25.92
N PHE A 11 -13.36 -35.86 -24.99
CA PHE A 11 -13.64 -36.21 -23.61
C PHE A 11 -14.42 -35.09 -22.89
N ALA A 12 -14.03 -33.82 -23.09
CA ALA A 12 -14.79 -32.67 -22.59
C ALA A 12 -16.21 -32.61 -23.18
N ALA A 13 -16.36 -32.85 -24.49
CA ALA A 13 -17.68 -32.91 -25.13
C ALA A 13 -18.54 -34.05 -24.59
N LEU A 14 -17.93 -35.22 -24.32
CA LEU A 14 -18.61 -36.37 -23.73
C LEU A 14 -19.14 -36.03 -22.33
N LEU A 15 -18.36 -35.34 -21.50
CA LEU A 15 -18.78 -34.90 -20.16
C LEU A 15 -19.98 -33.93 -20.23
N VAL A 16 -20.02 -33.04 -21.23
CA VAL A 16 -21.16 -32.14 -21.46
C VAL A 16 -22.42 -32.92 -21.84
N VAL A 17 -22.30 -33.91 -22.73
CA VAL A 17 -23.42 -34.77 -23.15
C VAL A 17 -24.02 -35.54 -21.96
N HIS A 18 -23.17 -35.92 -20.99
CA HIS A 18 -23.61 -36.60 -19.76
C HIS A 18 -24.04 -35.64 -18.64
N GLY A 19 -24.26 -34.35 -18.95
CA GLY A 19 -24.76 -33.36 -17.98
C GLY A 19 -23.73 -32.88 -16.96
N LEU A 20 -22.46 -33.30 -17.07
CA LEU A 20 -21.36 -32.95 -16.15
C LEU A 20 -20.66 -31.66 -16.57
N LYS A 21 -21.44 -30.59 -16.77
CA LYS A 21 -20.95 -29.32 -17.35
C LYS A 21 -19.83 -28.67 -16.54
N GLU A 22 -19.90 -28.71 -15.21
CA GLU A 22 -18.86 -28.12 -14.34
C GLU A 22 -17.54 -28.90 -14.37
N LYS A 23 -17.59 -30.23 -14.53
CA LYS A 23 -16.38 -31.06 -14.69
C LYS A 23 -15.74 -30.86 -16.05
N ALA A 24 -16.54 -30.74 -17.11
CA ALA A 24 -16.05 -30.40 -18.44
C ALA A 24 -15.36 -29.02 -18.44
N LYS A 25 -15.97 -28.04 -17.75
CA LYS A 25 -15.44 -26.69 -17.59
C LYS A 25 -14.11 -26.68 -16.83
N ALA A 26 -13.98 -27.45 -15.76
CA ALA A 26 -12.73 -27.60 -15.01
C ALA A 26 -11.63 -28.29 -15.84
N TYR A 27 -11.96 -29.36 -16.59
CA TYR A 27 -11.01 -30.10 -17.42
C TYR A 27 -10.40 -29.23 -18.54
N VAL A 28 -11.21 -28.41 -19.21
CA VAL A 28 -10.72 -27.50 -20.26
C VAL A 28 -9.97 -26.31 -19.66
N HIS A 29 -10.30 -25.90 -18.44
CA HIS A 29 -9.62 -24.82 -17.71
C HIS A 29 -8.18 -25.18 -17.32
N GLU A 30 -7.85 -26.46 -17.14
CA GLU A 30 -6.49 -26.93 -16.81
C GLU A 30 -5.56 -26.92 -18.03
N CYS A 31 -6.10 -27.05 -19.25
CA CYS A 31 -5.32 -27.08 -20.50
C CYS A 31 -5.13 -25.70 -21.19
N PHE A 32 -5.56 -24.60 -20.55
CA PHE A 32 -5.71 -23.30 -21.21
C PHE A 32 -4.39 -22.64 -21.65
N GLU A 33 -3.29 -22.85 -20.92
CA GLU A 33 -1.99 -22.24 -21.25
C GLU A 33 -1.35 -22.87 -22.52
N ASP A 34 -1.67 -24.12 -22.85
CA ASP A 34 -1.14 -24.83 -24.04
C ASP A 34 -2.01 -24.67 -25.31
N LEU A 35 -3.23 -24.15 -25.19
CA LEU A 35 -4.26 -24.13 -26.25
C LEU A 35 -4.31 -22.82 -27.07
N VAL A 36 -3.74 -21.73 -26.55
CA VAL A 36 -3.83 -20.40 -27.18
C VAL A 36 -3.07 -20.30 -28.51
N PRO A 37 -1.86 -20.90 -28.69
CA PRO A 37 -1.15 -20.81 -29.97
C PRO A 37 -1.72 -21.71 -31.07
N GLU A 38 -2.49 -22.75 -30.75
CA GLU A 38 -2.84 -23.83 -31.71
C GLU A 38 -4.32 -23.85 -32.17
N THR A 39 -5.22 -23.08 -31.56
CA THR A 39 -6.66 -23.13 -31.89
C THR A 39 -7.11 -22.17 -32.98
N GLY A 40 -6.33 -21.11 -33.25
CA GLY A 40 -6.69 -20.05 -34.21
C GLY A 40 -7.95 -19.24 -33.84
N LEU A 41 -8.46 -19.42 -32.61
CA LEU A 41 -9.60 -18.68 -32.09
C LEU A 41 -9.14 -17.38 -31.44
N THR A 42 -9.88 -16.30 -31.68
CA THR A 42 -9.61 -15.02 -31.02
C THR A 42 -10.15 -15.01 -29.59
N GLU A 43 -9.58 -14.17 -28.72
CA GLU A 43 -10.04 -14.02 -27.33
C GLU A 43 -11.54 -13.73 -27.24
N ALA A 44 -12.09 -12.96 -28.19
CA ALA A 44 -13.51 -12.64 -28.28
C ALA A 44 -14.40 -13.87 -28.56
N GLN A 45 -13.90 -14.86 -29.31
CA GLN A 45 -14.62 -16.10 -29.59
C GLN A 45 -14.62 -17.03 -28.37
N LEU A 46 -13.51 -17.07 -27.63
CA LEU A 46 -13.39 -17.84 -26.39
C LEU A 46 -14.32 -17.29 -25.29
N LEU A 47 -14.41 -15.97 -25.16
CA LEU A 47 -15.35 -15.29 -24.25
C LEU A 47 -16.82 -15.63 -24.54
N LYS A 48 -17.23 -15.67 -25.81
CA LYS A 48 -18.60 -16.04 -26.21
C LYS A 48 -18.95 -17.49 -25.89
N LEU A 49 -17.96 -18.38 -25.81
CA LEU A 49 -18.13 -19.78 -25.43
C LEU A 49 -18.11 -20.00 -23.90
N GLY A 50 -18.02 -18.92 -23.12
CA GLY A 50 -18.04 -18.97 -21.66
C GLY A 50 -16.68 -19.26 -21.03
N PHE A 51 -15.59 -19.17 -21.79
CA PHE A 51 -14.23 -19.23 -21.26
C PHE A 51 -13.79 -17.84 -20.79
N VAL A 52 -13.25 -17.76 -19.58
CA VAL A 52 -12.72 -16.53 -19.00
C VAL A 52 -11.25 -16.76 -18.74
N LYS A 53 -10.39 -15.85 -19.22
CA LYS A 53 -8.98 -15.83 -18.85
C LYS A 53 -8.90 -15.58 -17.34
N LYS A 54 -8.56 -16.60 -16.55
CA LYS A 54 -8.11 -16.36 -15.19
C LYS A 54 -6.74 -15.74 -15.28
N ASN A 55 -6.63 -14.43 -15.07
CA ASN A 55 -5.39 -13.92 -14.52
C ASN A 55 -5.19 -14.65 -13.18
N LYS A 56 -4.08 -15.38 -13.02
CA LYS A 56 -3.65 -15.90 -11.71
C LYS A 56 -3.50 -14.77 -10.67
N HIS A 57 -3.44 -13.54 -11.15
CA HIS A 57 -3.60 -12.30 -10.39
C HIS A 57 -4.90 -11.61 -10.83
N SER A 58 -6.04 -12.15 -10.42
CA SER A 58 -7.28 -11.36 -10.40
C SER A 58 -6.98 -10.18 -9.48
N SER A 59 -6.70 -9.02 -10.08
CA SER A 59 -6.66 -7.73 -9.42
C SER A 59 -7.97 -7.57 -8.67
N THR A 60 -7.95 -7.94 -7.40
CA THR A 60 -8.87 -7.35 -6.44
C THR A 60 -8.64 -5.86 -6.62
N SER A 61 -9.68 -5.17 -7.08
CA SER A 61 -9.67 -3.74 -7.28
C SER A 61 -8.94 -3.08 -6.13
N PHE A 62 -8.09 -2.10 -6.42
CA PHE A 62 -7.40 -1.29 -5.43
C PHE A 62 -8.43 -0.73 -4.42
N GLN A 63 -8.67 -1.44 -3.32
CA GLN A 63 -9.71 -1.15 -2.34
C GLN A 63 -9.20 -0.22 -1.24
N VAL A 64 -7.90 0.07 -1.25
CA VAL A 64 -7.22 0.90 -0.26
C VAL A 64 -7.30 2.34 -0.70
N THR A 65 -8.25 3.06 -0.14
CA THR A 65 -8.49 4.48 -0.46
C THR A 65 -8.75 5.25 0.83
N PRO A 66 -8.50 6.57 0.84
CA PRO A 66 -8.93 7.40 1.95
C PRO A 66 -10.43 7.22 2.23
N ARG A 67 -10.83 7.38 3.50
CA ARG A 67 -12.19 7.14 4.03
C ARG A 67 -12.56 5.66 4.24
N LYS A 68 -11.69 4.71 3.91
CA LYS A 68 -11.87 3.29 4.24
C LYS A 68 -11.02 2.89 5.43
N HIS A 69 -11.44 1.84 6.14
CA HIS A 69 -10.61 1.23 7.16
C HIS A 69 -9.33 0.66 6.53
N ALA A 70 -8.21 0.82 7.24
CA ALA A 70 -6.94 0.25 6.81
C ALA A 70 -7.01 -1.30 6.83
N PRO A 71 -6.44 -1.99 5.81
CA PRO A 71 -6.37 -3.45 5.79
C PRO A 71 -5.69 -3.99 7.05
N GLN A 72 -6.30 -5.04 7.62
CA GLN A 72 -5.92 -5.58 8.92
C GLN A 72 -4.75 -6.56 8.81
N PHE A 73 -3.82 -6.48 9.76
CA PHE A 73 -2.79 -7.50 10.00
C PHE A 73 -2.64 -7.73 11.51
N ARG A 74 -2.26 -8.95 11.89
CA ARG A 74 -2.18 -9.39 13.30
C ARG A 74 -0.97 -10.25 13.55
N ASP A 75 -0.38 -10.08 14.73
CA ASP A 75 0.70 -10.89 15.29
C ASP A 75 1.91 -11.07 14.35
N VAL A 76 2.25 -10.02 13.58
CA VAL A 76 3.32 -10.07 12.58
C VAL A 76 4.65 -9.79 13.24
N LYS A 77 5.69 -10.54 12.86
CA LYS A 77 7.04 -10.37 13.42
C LYS A 77 7.59 -8.99 13.09
N ALA A 78 8.19 -8.35 14.09
CA ALA A 78 8.84 -7.05 13.96
C ALA A 78 10.09 -6.98 14.86
N VAL A 79 10.95 -6.02 14.58
CA VAL A 79 12.07 -5.64 15.46
C VAL A 79 11.74 -4.33 16.17
N VAL A 80 11.74 -4.36 17.50
CA VAL A 80 11.52 -3.20 18.36
C VAL A 80 12.58 -3.19 19.43
N ASN A 81 13.32 -2.09 19.58
CA ASN A 81 14.43 -1.97 20.53
C ASN A 81 15.40 -3.18 20.44
N GLU A 82 15.78 -3.55 19.21
CA GLU A 82 16.67 -4.68 18.89
C GLU A 82 16.17 -6.07 19.34
N LYS A 83 14.88 -6.20 19.68
CA LYS A 83 14.26 -7.46 20.07
C LYS A 83 13.17 -7.84 19.09
N PHE A 84 13.01 -9.16 18.89
CA PHE A 84 11.88 -9.68 18.15
C PHE A 84 10.61 -9.58 18.99
N THR A 85 9.57 -9.02 18.38
CA THR A 85 8.23 -8.93 18.94
C THR A 85 7.21 -9.25 17.85
N THR A 86 5.94 -9.24 18.22
CA THR A 86 4.81 -9.22 17.29
C THR A 86 4.10 -7.87 17.36
N ILE A 87 3.52 -7.44 16.24
CA ILE A 87 2.73 -6.23 16.11
C ILE A 87 1.46 -6.54 15.31
N SER A 88 0.34 -5.98 15.76
CA SER A 88 -0.94 -5.95 15.09
C SER A 88 -1.33 -4.52 14.75
N LEU A 89 -2.16 -4.30 13.72
CA LEU A 89 -2.69 -2.97 13.43
C LEU A 89 -3.51 -2.42 14.62
N ASP A 90 -4.19 -3.31 15.35
CA ASP A 90 -5.00 -2.98 16.51
C ASP A 90 -4.20 -2.38 17.69
N ASP A 91 -2.88 -2.59 17.74
CA ASP A 91 -2.00 -2.03 18.78
C ASP A 91 -1.91 -0.49 18.70
N TYR A 92 -2.32 0.09 17.57
CA TYR A 92 -2.30 1.53 17.31
C TYR A 92 -3.67 2.19 17.44
N LYS A 93 -4.73 1.47 17.85
CA LYS A 93 -6.07 2.04 18.07
C LYS A 93 -6.00 3.23 19.04
N GLY A 94 -6.72 4.30 18.72
CA GLY A 94 -6.72 5.53 19.53
C GLY A 94 -5.53 6.47 19.27
N LYS A 95 -4.59 6.10 18.41
CA LYS A 95 -3.47 6.95 17.97
C LYS A 95 -3.51 7.16 16.47
N TRP A 96 -2.93 8.25 16.00
CA TRP A 96 -2.56 8.36 14.59
C TRP A 96 -1.45 7.35 14.27
N LEU A 97 -1.46 6.80 13.07
CA LEU A 97 -0.41 5.89 12.61
C LEU A 97 0.08 6.34 11.23
N VAL A 98 1.38 6.60 11.12
CA VAL A 98 2.08 6.67 9.84
C VAL A 98 2.66 5.29 9.56
N LEU A 99 2.04 4.57 8.63
CA LEU A 99 2.49 3.26 8.20
C LEU A 99 3.14 3.43 6.83
N PHE A 100 4.41 3.05 6.69
CA PHE A 100 5.11 3.20 5.43
C PHE A 100 5.86 1.93 5.04
N PHE A 101 5.77 1.61 3.75
CA PHE A 101 6.48 0.52 3.11
C PHE A 101 7.76 1.02 2.45
N TYR A 102 8.76 0.14 2.33
CA TYR A 102 9.97 0.36 1.56
C TYR A 102 10.38 -0.92 0.80
N PRO A 103 11.12 -0.81 -0.32
CA PRO A 103 11.45 -1.96 -1.17
C PRO A 103 12.19 -3.09 -0.46
N PHE A 104 13.43 -2.84 -0.03
CA PHE A 104 14.31 -3.87 0.57
C PHE A 104 15.29 -3.26 1.58
N ASP A 105 15.68 -4.08 2.55
CA ASP A 105 16.82 -3.84 3.44
C ASP A 105 18.14 -3.73 2.64
N PHE A 106 19.14 -3.05 3.21
CA PHE A 106 20.48 -2.88 2.63
C PHE A 106 20.54 -2.24 1.23
N THR A 107 19.52 -1.47 0.86
CA THR A 107 19.49 -0.67 -0.38
C THR A 107 19.83 0.81 -0.12
N PHE A 108 19.59 1.69 -1.10
CA PHE A 108 20.15 3.04 -1.12
C PHE A 108 19.28 4.11 -0.44
N VAL A 109 18.03 4.28 -0.89
CA VAL A 109 17.12 5.32 -0.39
C VAL A 109 16.40 4.88 0.89
N CYS A 110 16.10 3.60 1.03
CA CYS A 110 15.39 3.05 2.19
C CYS A 110 16.01 3.41 3.56
N PRO A 111 17.34 3.31 3.79
CA PRO A 111 17.90 3.66 5.08
C PRO A 111 17.73 5.14 5.42
N THR A 112 17.74 6.03 4.42
CA THR A 112 17.60 7.47 4.65
C THR A 112 16.20 7.83 5.14
N GLU A 113 15.16 7.19 4.58
CA GLU A 113 13.77 7.38 5.01
C GLU A 113 13.54 6.84 6.43
N ILE A 114 13.95 5.60 6.70
CA ILE A 114 13.74 4.93 7.99
C ILE A 114 14.44 5.69 9.12
N VAL A 115 15.69 6.10 8.88
CA VAL A 115 16.46 6.93 9.83
C VAL A 115 15.76 8.27 10.07
N SER A 116 15.32 8.96 9.02
CA SER A 116 14.69 10.29 9.16
C SER A 116 13.39 10.23 9.97
N PHE A 117 12.56 9.21 9.76
CA PHE A 117 11.37 8.97 10.59
C PHE A 117 11.72 8.58 12.03
N SER A 118 12.72 7.71 12.22
CA SER A 118 13.19 7.29 13.53
C SER A 118 13.73 8.46 14.37
N ASP A 119 14.47 9.38 13.75
CA ASP A 119 15.05 10.54 14.42
C ASP A 119 13.97 11.59 14.75
N SER A 120 12.95 11.71 13.89
CA SER A 120 11.81 12.64 14.06
C SER A 120 10.64 12.09 14.88
N ILE A 121 10.74 10.86 15.41
CA ILE A 121 9.62 10.18 16.10
C ILE A 121 9.02 10.99 17.27
N LYS A 122 9.81 11.86 17.90
CA LYS A 122 9.34 12.72 19.00
C LYS A 122 8.28 13.71 18.51
N ASP A 123 8.42 14.23 17.30
CA ASP A 123 7.48 15.19 16.73
C ASP A 123 6.15 14.53 16.36
N PHE A 124 6.18 13.27 15.91
CA PHE A 124 4.99 12.44 15.71
C PHE A 124 4.29 12.13 17.04
N ARG A 125 5.05 11.70 18.05
CA ARG A 125 4.48 11.40 19.38
C ARG A 125 3.89 12.63 20.07
N ALA A 126 4.43 13.83 19.82
CA ALA A 126 3.88 15.09 20.34
C ALA A 126 2.45 15.38 19.86
N VAL A 127 2.03 14.78 18.75
CA VAL A 127 0.67 14.88 18.20
C VAL A 127 -0.10 13.55 18.29
N ASN A 128 0.25 12.70 19.27
CA ASN A 128 -0.34 11.39 19.51
C ASN A 128 -0.31 10.46 18.28
N ALA A 129 0.82 10.47 17.57
CA ALA A 129 1.09 9.59 16.44
C ALA A 129 2.24 8.62 16.70
N GLU A 130 2.15 7.42 16.12
CA GLU A 130 3.27 6.48 16.00
C GLU A 130 3.64 6.28 14.52
N VAL A 131 4.81 5.69 14.29
CA VAL A 131 5.33 5.39 12.95
C VAL A 131 5.72 3.92 12.87
N LEU A 132 5.38 3.25 11.79
CA LEU A 132 5.68 1.83 11.53
C LEU A 132 6.27 1.66 10.12
N ALA A 133 7.48 1.11 10.05
CA ALA A 133 8.13 0.75 8.78
C ALA A 133 7.84 -0.72 8.43
N ILE A 134 7.63 -1.03 7.14
CA ILE A 134 7.34 -2.39 6.66
C ILE A 134 8.13 -2.67 5.37
N SER A 135 8.76 -3.84 5.26
CA SER A 135 9.18 -4.39 3.97
C SER A 135 8.88 -5.89 3.90
N THR A 136 9.19 -6.50 2.76
CA THR A 136 9.02 -7.94 2.54
C THR A 136 10.21 -8.76 3.07
N ASP A 137 11.20 -8.11 3.67
CA ASP A 137 12.35 -8.77 4.30
C ASP A 137 11.97 -9.48 5.62
N SER A 138 12.89 -10.30 6.11
CA SER A 138 12.71 -11.00 7.39
C SER A 138 13.09 -10.12 8.58
N HIS A 139 12.48 -10.38 9.74
CA HIS A 139 12.87 -9.76 11.01
C HIS A 139 14.33 -10.03 11.39
N HIS A 140 14.94 -11.11 10.90
CA HIS A 140 16.37 -11.37 11.05
C HIS A 140 17.22 -10.39 10.23
N THR A 141 16.82 -10.11 8.99
CA THR A 141 17.45 -9.12 8.11
C THR A 141 17.36 -7.72 8.73
N HIS A 142 16.17 -7.34 9.21
CA HIS A 142 15.96 -6.07 9.89
C HIS A 142 16.90 -5.91 11.10
N LEU A 143 17.03 -6.94 11.96
CA LEU A 143 17.91 -6.87 13.12
C LEU A 143 19.39 -6.75 12.72
N ALA A 144 19.82 -7.45 11.66
CA ALA A 144 21.17 -7.31 11.12
C ALA A 144 21.41 -5.88 10.60
N TRP A 145 20.41 -5.29 9.93
CA TRP A 145 20.52 -3.95 9.37
C TRP A 145 20.51 -2.85 10.45
N ILE A 146 19.70 -3.02 11.50
CA ILE A 146 19.72 -2.18 12.71
C ILE A 146 21.10 -2.22 13.38
N LYS A 147 21.74 -3.39 13.43
CA LYS A 147 23.10 -3.53 14.01
C LYS A 147 24.20 -2.98 13.11
N THR A 148 23.90 -2.70 11.85
CA THR A 148 24.86 -2.11 10.92
C THR A 148 24.96 -0.60 11.19
N PRO A 149 26.17 -0.04 11.34
CA PRO A 149 26.37 1.40 11.51
C PRO A 149 25.85 2.24 10.32
N ARG A 150 25.36 3.46 10.60
CA ARG A 150 24.80 4.36 9.58
C ARG A 150 25.82 4.77 8.51
N ASP A 151 27.08 4.96 8.90
CA ASP A 151 28.19 5.27 7.99
C ASP A 151 28.59 4.10 7.06
N LYS A 152 28.00 2.92 7.29
CA LYS A 152 28.11 1.72 6.44
C LYS A 152 26.80 1.38 5.72
N GLY A 153 25.86 2.34 5.64
CA GLY A 153 24.55 2.13 5.01
C GLY A 153 23.57 1.33 5.87
N GLY A 154 23.86 1.15 7.15
CA GLY A 154 22.94 0.57 8.13
C GLY A 154 21.97 1.56 8.72
N LEU A 155 21.08 1.09 9.61
CA LEU A 155 20.12 1.96 10.30
C LEU A 155 20.66 2.50 11.64
N GLY A 156 21.51 1.72 12.32
CA GLY A 156 21.88 1.99 13.71
C GLY A 156 20.66 1.88 14.64
N LYS A 157 20.76 2.51 15.83
CA LYS A 157 19.67 2.51 16.82
C LYS A 157 18.38 3.10 16.24
N MET A 158 17.31 2.32 16.27
CA MET A 158 15.97 2.69 15.80
C MET A 158 15.01 2.98 16.96
N ASN A 159 14.20 4.03 16.80
CA ASN A 159 13.15 4.43 17.75
C ASN A 159 11.73 4.08 17.29
N ILE A 160 11.62 3.50 16.09
CA ILE A 160 10.37 3.03 15.47
C ILE A 160 10.46 1.51 15.22
N PRO A 161 9.33 0.80 15.22
CA PRO A 161 9.29 -0.60 14.83
C PRO A 161 9.54 -0.79 13.32
N ILE A 162 10.19 -1.92 12.98
CA ILE A 162 10.33 -2.39 11.60
C ILE A 162 9.69 -3.79 11.52
N LEU A 163 8.64 -3.91 10.72
CA LEU A 163 7.79 -5.09 10.60
C LEU A 163 8.09 -5.87 9.33
N ALA A 164 8.17 -7.20 9.48
CA ALA A 164 8.60 -8.12 8.45
C ALA A 164 7.41 -8.79 7.75
N ASP A 165 7.00 -8.28 6.59
CA ASP A 165 6.00 -8.91 5.73
C ASP A 165 6.59 -9.96 4.80
N ILE A 166 7.20 -10.99 5.39
CA ILE A 166 7.79 -12.12 4.65
C ILE A 166 6.75 -12.80 3.74
N SER A 167 5.47 -12.76 4.15
CA SER A 167 4.37 -13.35 3.39
C SER A 167 3.97 -12.55 2.16
N LYS A 168 4.39 -11.29 2.07
CA LYS A 168 4.00 -10.29 1.07
C LYS A 168 2.50 -9.94 1.07
N ARG A 169 1.73 -10.49 2.02
CA ARG A 169 0.27 -10.31 2.07
C ARG A 169 -0.10 -8.90 2.48
N ILE A 170 0.64 -8.30 3.41
CA ILE A 170 0.36 -6.94 3.87
C ILE A 170 0.65 -5.95 2.75
N SER A 171 1.79 -6.09 2.06
CA SER A 171 2.10 -5.29 0.88
C SER A 171 1.07 -5.45 -0.23
N ALA A 172 0.56 -6.68 -0.47
CA ALA A 172 -0.51 -6.92 -1.43
C ALA A 172 -1.84 -6.29 -1.00
N ASP A 173 -2.23 -6.46 0.26
CA ASP A 173 -3.47 -5.91 0.83
C ASP A 173 -3.48 -4.38 0.81
N TYR A 174 -2.31 -3.76 1.00
CA TYR A 174 -2.13 -2.30 0.89
C TYR A 174 -1.96 -1.81 -0.56
N GLY A 175 -1.91 -2.73 -1.54
CA GLY A 175 -1.82 -2.40 -2.96
C GLY A 175 -0.46 -1.85 -3.39
N VAL A 176 0.61 -2.18 -2.66
CA VAL A 176 1.97 -1.68 -2.90
C VAL A 176 2.95 -2.78 -3.27
N LEU A 177 2.53 -4.04 -3.34
CA LEU A 177 3.40 -5.14 -3.78
C LEU A 177 3.62 -5.09 -5.30
N VAL A 178 4.88 -5.14 -5.73
CA VAL A 178 5.23 -5.36 -7.13
C VAL A 178 5.03 -6.84 -7.46
N ASN A 179 4.07 -7.13 -8.33
CA ASN A 179 3.64 -8.48 -8.69
C ASN A 179 4.06 -8.90 -10.11
N ASP A 180 4.63 -7.98 -10.89
CA ASP A 180 5.13 -8.30 -12.23
C ASP A 180 6.46 -9.06 -12.10
N GLU A 181 6.51 -10.29 -12.61
CA GLU A 181 7.69 -11.16 -12.53
C GLU A 181 8.84 -10.65 -13.39
N ASP A 182 8.56 -9.81 -14.38
CA ASP A 182 9.56 -9.20 -15.27
C ASP A 182 10.12 -7.87 -14.71
N ASP A 183 9.56 -7.35 -13.61
CA ASP A 183 10.04 -6.15 -12.93
C ASP A 183 11.22 -6.50 -12.00
N GLU A 184 12.29 -5.71 -12.04
CA GLU A 184 13.47 -5.89 -11.18
C GLU A 184 13.13 -5.79 -9.68
N MET A 185 12.02 -5.13 -9.35
CA MET A 185 11.47 -5.01 -8.00
C MET A 185 10.46 -6.09 -7.65
N PHE A 186 10.34 -7.17 -8.43
CA PHE A 186 9.40 -8.26 -8.16
C PHE A 186 9.47 -8.75 -6.71
N GLY A 187 8.32 -8.73 -6.02
CA GLY A 187 8.21 -9.14 -4.63
C GLY A 187 8.65 -8.10 -3.59
N ALA A 188 9.06 -6.91 -4.02
CA ALA A 188 9.27 -5.74 -3.17
C ALA A 188 7.96 -4.98 -2.94
N ALA A 189 7.92 -4.17 -1.88
CA ALA A 189 6.90 -3.16 -1.74
C ALA A 189 7.36 -1.83 -2.36
N LEU A 190 6.50 -1.17 -3.12
CA LEU A 190 6.68 0.23 -3.53
C LEU A 190 6.80 1.14 -2.29
N ARG A 191 7.26 2.38 -2.49
CA ARG A 191 7.37 3.40 -1.43
C ARG A 191 6.01 3.99 -1.05
N GLY A 192 5.10 3.13 -0.59
CA GLY A 192 3.77 3.51 -0.11
C GLY A 192 3.78 4.01 1.33
N LEU A 193 3.10 5.10 1.61
CA LEU A 193 2.90 5.68 2.93
C LEU A 193 1.43 5.96 3.15
N PHE A 194 0.92 5.55 4.30
CA PHE A 194 -0.47 5.64 4.70
C PHE A 194 -0.56 6.38 6.03
N ILE A 195 -1.36 7.45 6.07
CA ILE A 195 -1.72 8.13 7.32
C ILE A 195 -3.08 7.60 7.74
N ILE A 196 -3.11 6.92 8.88
CA ILE A 196 -4.28 6.25 9.44
C ILE A 196 -4.69 6.98 10.72
N ASP A 197 -5.97 7.30 10.86
CA ASP A 197 -6.49 8.03 12.01
C ASP A 197 -6.75 7.11 13.23
N PRO A 198 -7.03 7.67 14.43
CA PRO A 198 -7.32 6.92 15.64
C PRO A 198 -8.47 5.91 15.56
N LYS A 199 -9.34 6.02 14.54
CA LYS A 199 -10.47 5.11 14.27
C LYS A 199 -10.07 4.01 13.28
N GLY A 200 -8.83 3.98 12.82
CA GLY A 200 -8.32 3.04 11.85
C GLY A 200 -8.73 3.36 10.41
N ILE A 201 -9.09 4.61 10.11
CA ILE A 201 -9.48 5.05 8.77
C ILE A 201 -8.27 5.68 8.07
N ILE A 202 -8.03 5.29 6.82
CA ILE A 202 -6.99 5.91 5.99
C ILE A 202 -7.42 7.33 5.63
N ARG A 203 -6.54 8.29 5.84
CA ARG A 203 -6.76 9.72 5.56
C ARG A 203 -5.92 10.24 4.40
N SER A 204 -4.73 9.69 4.23
CA SER A 204 -3.83 10.03 3.12
C SER A 204 -3.05 8.80 2.66
N ILE A 205 -2.73 8.78 1.36
CA ILE A 205 -1.89 7.78 0.72
C ILE A 205 -0.89 8.54 -0.16
N GLN A 206 0.40 8.23 -0.02
CA GLN A 206 1.45 8.65 -0.94
C GLN A 206 2.18 7.41 -1.44
N ILE A 207 2.34 7.27 -2.75
CA ILE A 207 3.10 6.18 -3.35
C ILE A 207 4.11 6.81 -4.30
N ASN A 208 5.40 6.64 -4.01
CA ASN A 208 6.47 7.04 -4.89
C ASN A 208 7.03 5.81 -5.64
N ASP A 209 7.57 6.06 -6.83
CA ASP A 209 8.48 5.11 -7.49
C ASP A 209 9.78 4.96 -6.69
N ASP A 210 10.59 3.96 -7.01
CA ASP A 210 11.70 3.52 -6.17
C ASP A 210 12.85 4.53 -6.04
N GLN A 211 13.05 5.42 -7.01
CA GLN A 211 14.22 6.32 -7.03
C GLN A 211 14.04 7.58 -6.16
N VAL A 212 12.81 7.92 -5.76
CA VAL A 212 12.50 9.18 -5.06
C VAL A 212 12.01 8.93 -3.63
N GLY A 213 12.83 9.33 -2.65
CA GLY A 213 12.47 9.29 -1.23
C GLY A 213 11.32 10.24 -0.87
N ARG A 214 10.60 9.91 0.21
CA ARG A 214 9.50 10.71 0.78
C ARG A 214 10.02 11.78 1.74
N SER A 215 9.17 12.76 2.02
CA SER A 215 9.44 13.83 2.96
C SER A 215 8.78 13.57 4.32
N VAL A 216 9.59 13.54 5.38
CA VAL A 216 9.10 13.46 6.77
C VAL A 216 8.33 14.72 7.15
N ASP A 217 8.80 15.89 6.71
CA ASP A 217 8.16 17.17 6.98
C ASP A 217 6.76 17.26 6.37
N GLU A 218 6.61 16.81 5.12
CA GLU A 218 5.30 16.80 4.46
C GLU A 218 4.34 15.81 5.14
N THR A 219 4.86 14.64 5.52
CA THR A 219 4.08 13.65 6.28
C THR A 219 3.56 14.24 7.59
N LEU A 220 4.43 14.92 8.34
CA LEU A 220 4.08 15.59 9.59
C LEU A 220 3.11 16.75 9.37
N ARG A 221 3.26 17.53 8.29
CA ARG A 221 2.36 18.63 7.91
C ARG A 221 0.94 18.11 7.63
N ILE A 222 0.81 17.07 6.81
CA ILE A 222 -0.49 16.46 6.47
C ILE A 222 -1.14 15.88 7.73
N LEU A 223 -0.37 15.18 8.58
CA LEU A 223 -0.88 14.62 9.83
C LEU A 223 -1.41 15.72 10.76
N LYS A 224 -0.64 16.80 10.94
CA LYS A 224 -1.07 17.97 11.73
C LYS A 224 -2.33 18.64 11.15
N ALA A 225 -2.45 18.71 9.83
CA ALA A 225 -3.63 19.26 9.17
C ALA A 225 -4.89 18.43 9.44
N PHE A 226 -4.80 17.09 9.36
CA PHE A 226 -5.93 16.23 9.73
C PHE A 226 -6.25 16.30 11.22
N SER A 227 -5.25 16.34 12.09
CA SER A 227 -5.47 16.53 13.54
C SER A 227 -6.15 17.87 13.84
N TYR A 228 -5.81 18.94 13.10
CA TYR A 228 -6.49 20.23 13.22
C TYR A 228 -7.95 20.14 12.74
N ALA A 229 -8.19 19.61 11.55
CA ALA A 229 -9.53 19.50 10.99
C ALA A 229 -10.48 18.64 11.86
N ASP A 230 -9.96 17.57 12.46
CA ASP A 230 -10.75 16.71 13.35
C ASP A 230 -11.09 17.41 14.69
N SER A 231 -10.29 18.40 15.12
CA SER A 231 -10.54 19.18 16.34
C SER A 231 -11.31 20.49 16.11
N HIS A 232 -11.42 20.95 14.86
CA HIS A 232 -12.12 22.19 14.46
C HIS A 232 -13.20 21.88 13.42
N PRO A 233 -14.30 21.21 13.82
CA PRO A 233 -15.35 20.85 12.88
C PRO A 233 -15.95 22.09 12.22
N GLY A 234 -16.09 22.03 10.90
CA GLY A 234 -16.55 23.16 10.08
C GLY A 234 -15.42 24.05 9.54
N GLU A 235 -14.16 23.75 9.82
CA GLU A 235 -13.00 24.36 9.17
C GLU A 235 -12.27 23.37 8.25
N VAL A 236 -11.62 23.89 7.21
CA VAL A 236 -10.75 23.13 6.32
C VAL A 236 -9.39 23.82 6.15
N CYS A 237 -8.36 23.00 5.95
CA CYS A 237 -7.00 23.45 5.74
C CYS A 237 -6.75 23.72 4.24
N PRO A 238 -6.33 24.93 3.82
CA PRO A 238 -6.00 25.23 2.43
C PRO A 238 -4.71 24.54 1.95
N ALA A 239 -4.38 24.73 0.66
CA ALA A 239 -3.11 24.30 0.11
C ALA A 239 -1.92 24.88 0.90
N ASN A 240 -0.86 24.09 1.08
CA ASN A 240 0.35 24.45 1.82
C ASN A 240 0.10 24.87 3.29
N TRP A 241 -1.06 24.55 3.87
CA TRP A 241 -1.36 24.89 5.25
C TRP A 241 -0.32 24.30 6.22
N THR A 242 0.10 25.11 7.18
CA THR A 242 0.94 24.74 8.33
C THR A 242 0.28 25.24 9.62
N PRO A 243 0.60 24.66 10.79
CA PRO A 243 0.04 25.12 12.07
C PRO A 243 0.20 26.64 12.26
N GLY A 244 -0.90 27.32 12.61
CA GLY A 244 -0.97 28.78 12.73
C GLY A 244 -1.35 29.52 11.44
N SER A 245 -1.36 28.85 10.29
CA SER A 245 -1.90 29.42 9.04
C SER A 245 -3.42 29.55 9.09
N ARG A 246 -3.96 30.48 8.29
CA ARG A 246 -5.42 30.66 8.16
C ARG A 246 -6.09 29.41 7.60
N THR A 247 -7.30 29.15 8.09
CA THR A 247 -8.21 28.10 7.62
C THR A 247 -9.41 28.70 6.89
N ILE A 248 -10.19 27.85 6.24
CA ILE A 248 -11.42 28.24 5.56
C ILE A 248 -12.61 27.65 6.33
N LYS A 249 -13.61 28.47 6.66
CA LYS A 249 -14.90 27.95 7.14
C LYS A 249 -15.58 27.20 5.99
N ALA A 250 -15.97 25.94 6.21
CA ALA A 250 -16.60 25.06 5.24
C ALA A 250 -18.09 25.39 5.05
N ASP A 251 -18.35 26.66 4.74
CA ASP A 251 -19.66 27.23 4.49
C ASP A 251 -19.58 28.13 3.24
N GLN A 252 -20.68 28.22 2.49
CA GLN A 252 -20.69 28.85 1.18
C GLN A 252 -20.45 30.36 1.25
N GLU A 253 -20.93 31.04 2.29
CA GLU A 253 -20.79 32.48 2.46
C GLU A 253 -19.58 32.81 3.34
N ALA A 254 -19.42 32.09 4.46
CA ALA A 254 -18.35 32.37 5.40
C ALA A 254 -16.94 32.13 4.84
N LYS A 255 -16.80 31.32 3.78
CA LYS A 255 -15.51 31.12 3.09
C LYS A 255 -14.95 32.41 2.48
N TYR A 256 -15.80 33.39 2.14
CA TYR A 256 -15.35 34.62 1.48
C TYR A 256 -14.38 35.43 2.36
N ALA A 257 -14.50 35.35 3.69
CA ALA A 257 -13.55 35.99 4.60
C ALA A 257 -12.10 35.49 4.39
N PHE A 258 -11.92 34.20 4.10
CA PHE A 258 -10.60 33.66 3.77
C PHE A 258 -10.12 34.16 2.41
N PHE A 259 -10.96 34.07 1.36
CA PHE A 259 -10.56 34.42 0.00
C PHE A 259 -10.28 35.92 -0.17
N GLU A 260 -11.09 36.78 0.44
CA GLU A 260 -10.85 38.22 0.45
C GLU A 260 -9.54 38.55 1.15
N ALA A 261 -9.31 37.97 2.33
CA ALA A 261 -8.11 38.29 3.10
C ALA A 261 -6.83 37.63 2.55
N THR A 262 -6.94 36.69 1.60
CA THR A 262 -5.79 36.00 0.96
C THR A 262 -5.51 36.51 -0.45
N TYR A 263 -6.54 36.84 -1.23
CA TYR A 263 -6.45 37.20 -2.65
C TYR A 263 -7.12 38.54 -2.99
N GLY A 264 -7.69 39.26 -2.00
CA GLY A 264 -8.41 40.51 -2.25
C GLY A 264 -7.53 41.62 -2.83
N HIS A 265 -6.22 41.56 -2.61
CA HIS A 265 -5.23 42.49 -3.16
C HIS A 265 -4.95 42.28 -4.65
N ASP A 266 -5.27 41.12 -5.22
CA ASP A 266 -5.00 40.80 -6.63
C ASP A 266 -5.97 41.50 -7.60
N LYS A 267 -6.95 42.27 -7.08
CA LYS A 267 -7.92 43.03 -7.87
C LYS A 267 -7.34 44.30 -8.52
N GLU A 268 -6.11 44.66 -8.19
CA GLU A 268 -5.43 45.88 -8.68
C GLU A 268 -4.42 45.63 -9.82
N LEU A 269 -4.35 44.39 -10.35
CA LEU A 269 -3.54 43.99 -11.52
C LEU A 269 -4.43 43.65 -12.72
#